data_AF-A0A286GS31-F1
#
_entry.id   AF-A0A286GS31-F1
#
_cell.length_a   1.000
_cell.length_b   1.000
_cell.length_c   1.000
_cell.angle_alpha   90.00
_cell.angle_beta   90.00
_cell.angle_gamma   90.00
#
_symmetry.space_group_name_H-M   'P 1'
#
loop_
_entity.id
_entity.type
_entity.pdbx_description
1 polymer ?
#
loop_
_entity_poly.entity_id
_entity_poly.type
_entity_poly.pdbx_seq_one_letter_code
_entity_poly.pdbx_strand_id
1 'polypeptide(L)'
;MKKTYRYSKLFMAGLLLASVMYNCKTKDVESLTPFTYTFTKFNDVKLPTISPTTPAVVTVVDASVTNTSAYGILTPDVLQVPVTGVVLPVIKQAAVDVNKAISTTAAAALSDKFTPEVIDAMVTTGFIPANLAAELTLLSNSPSLLAYMPILKLPTIDGKEVGGRVGAVTGTNIAETVSVAKATLDDDACKDAAQKAYDLALPNLTSARDIQLKAVNDLYILAQTTQNSSVKDCRTGASAKFAALNNTARGSLSGVEKALKDGRAILGEETYTFLRLLYLTQFKNFQDDLKAAEKAQTESCDLSADARLAAAKVALEKDLEKVNDNFKAAKKELDGVLSAAVTACHNQGNGG
;
A
#
# COMPACT_ATOMS: atom_id res chain seq x y z
N MET A 1 78.48 -76.76 -44.57
CA MET A 1 78.21 -76.25 -43.20
C MET A 1 77.81 -74.76 -43.22
N LYS A 2 76.65 -74.37 -43.77
CA LYS A 2 76.18 -72.95 -43.78
C LYS A 2 74.67 -72.77 -43.48
N LYS A 3 73.90 -73.84 -43.24
CA LYS A 3 72.44 -73.76 -43.00
C LYS A 3 72.04 -73.76 -41.51
N THR A 4 72.89 -74.20 -40.59
CA THR A 4 72.60 -74.24 -39.15
C THR A 4 72.77 -72.89 -38.43
N TYR A 5 73.51 -71.94 -39.02
CA TYR A 5 73.78 -70.63 -38.40
C TYR A 5 72.64 -69.60 -38.55
N ARG A 6 71.67 -69.84 -39.44
CA ARG A 6 70.51 -68.93 -39.65
C ARG A 6 69.39 -69.14 -38.64
N TYR A 7 69.14 -70.38 -38.23
CA TYR A 7 68.08 -70.69 -37.26
C TYR A 7 68.43 -70.22 -35.84
N SER A 8 69.70 -70.31 -35.43
CA SER A 8 70.13 -69.81 -34.11
C SER A 8 70.02 -68.29 -33.99
N LYS A 9 70.24 -67.52 -35.07
CA LYS A 9 70.10 -66.06 -35.04
C LYS A 9 68.64 -65.60 -34.94
N LEU A 10 67.72 -66.29 -35.60
CA LEU A 10 66.28 -66.02 -35.49
C LEU A 10 65.73 -66.40 -34.11
N PHE A 11 66.20 -67.51 -33.53
CA PHE A 11 65.79 -67.93 -32.19
C PHE A 11 66.28 -66.95 -31.11
N MET A 12 67.51 -66.44 -31.24
CA MET A 12 68.08 -65.46 -30.31
C MET A 12 67.41 -64.08 -30.45
N ALA A 13 67.04 -63.66 -31.66
CA ALA A 13 66.27 -62.44 -31.89
C ALA A 13 64.83 -62.56 -31.35
N GLY A 14 64.19 -63.73 -31.49
CA GLY A 14 62.86 -64.00 -30.93
C GLY A 14 62.86 -64.01 -29.39
N LEU A 15 63.89 -64.58 -28.76
CA LEU A 15 64.08 -64.55 -27.30
C LEU A 15 64.37 -63.14 -26.78
N LEU A 16 65.13 -62.32 -27.53
CA LEU A 16 65.36 -60.92 -27.19
C LEU A 16 64.05 -60.10 -27.31
N LEU A 17 63.26 -60.26 -28.37
CA LEU A 17 61.98 -59.57 -28.52
C LEU A 17 60.96 -59.99 -27.44
N ALA A 18 60.91 -61.29 -27.11
CA ALA A 18 60.09 -61.80 -26.01
C ALA A 18 60.55 -61.28 -24.65
N SER A 19 61.85 -61.09 -24.43
CA SER A 19 62.38 -60.51 -23.19
C SER A 19 62.10 -59.00 -23.06
N VAL A 20 62.05 -58.26 -24.17
CA VAL A 20 61.63 -56.85 -24.19
C VAL A 20 60.13 -56.73 -23.92
N MET A 21 59.29 -57.62 -24.47
CA MET A 21 57.86 -57.66 -24.16
C MET A 21 57.55 -58.20 -22.76
N TYR A 22 58.38 -59.09 -22.20
CA TYR A 22 58.23 -59.60 -20.82
C TYR A 22 58.74 -58.61 -19.75
N ASN A 23 59.62 -57.68 -20.11
CA ASN A 23 60.01 -56.53 -19.27
C ASN A 23 59.07 -55.32 -19.39
N CYS A 24 58.09 -55.33 -20.30
CA CYS A 24 56.82 -54.63 -20.07
C CYS A 24 56.02 -55.40 -19.01
N LYS A 25 56.60 -55.51 -17.80
CA LYS A 25 55.83 -55.93 -16.64
C LYS A 25 54.73 -54.89 -16.47
N THR A 26 53.53 -55.35 -16.16
CA THR A 26 52.41 -54.53 -15.64
C THR A 26 52.72 -53.84 -14.30
N LYS A 27 54.01 -53.70 -13.93
CA LYS A 27 54.47 -53.07 -12.70
C LYS A 27 54.51 -51.54 -12.78
N ASP A 28 54.38 -50.97 -13.97
CA ASP A 28 54.19 -49.51 -14.16
C ASP A 28 52.77 -49.15 -14.62
N VAL A 29 51.85 -50.12 -14.64
CA VAL A 29 50.42 -49.83 -14.44
C VAL A 29 50.14 -50.15 -12.98
N GLU A 30 50.67 -49.30 -12.08
CA GLU A 30 49.93 -49.05 -10.85
C GLU A 30 48.49 -48.86 -11.29
N SER A 31 47.63 -49.76 -10.83
CA SER A 31 46.19 -49.71 -11.05
C SER A 31 45.79 -48.24 -11.01
N LEU A 32 45.49 -47.65 -12.17
CA LEU A 32 44.88 -46.33 -12.26
C LEU A 32 43.55 -46.51 -11.54
N THR A 33 43.55 -46.31 -10.21
CA THR A 33 42.33 -46.18 -9.44
C THR A 33 41.49 -45.17 -10.22
N PRO A 34 40.23 -45.48 -10.56
CA PRO A 34 39.43 -44.62 -11.40
C PRO A 34 39.56 -43.18 -10.91
N PHE A 35 40.22 -42.33 -11.72
CA PHE A 35 40.48 -40.96 -11.30
C PHE A 35 39.12 -40.28 -11.17
N THR A 36 38.73 -39.97 -9.93
CA THR A 36 37.45 -39.32 -9.67
C THR A 36 37.67 -37.83 -9.84
N TYR A 37 37.26 -37.31 -10.99
CA TYR A 37 37.24 -35.86 -11.23
C TYR A 37 36.31 -35.20 -10.22
N THR A 38 36.84 -34.25 -9.44
CA THR A 38 36.07 -33.46 -8.48
C THR A 38 36.16 -31.99 -8.85
N PHE A 39 35.01 -31.30 -8.86
CA PHE A 39 34.92 -29.88 -9.20
C PHE A 39 34.22 -29.12 -8.07
N THR A 40 34.98 -28.68 -7.08
CA THR A 40 34.42 -28.05 -5.87
C THR A 40 33.90 -26.63 -6.12
N LYS A 41 34.43 -25.92 -7.13
CA LYS A 41 34.05 -24.52 -7.45
C LYS A 41 32.58 -24.32 -7.82
N PHE A 42 31.87 -25.37 -8.23
CA PHE A 42 30.43 -25.29 -8.49
C PHE A 42 29.63 -24.98 -7.20
N ASN A 43 30.14 -25.34 -6.02
CA ASN A 43 29.49 -25.06 -4.73
C ASN A 43 29.69 -23.61 -4.25
N ASP A 44 30.64 -22.88 -4.84
CA ASP A 44 30.93 -21.50 -4.48
C ASP A 44 29.95 -20.52 -5.14
N VAL A 45 29.35 -20.92 -6.27
CA VAL A 45 28.34 -20.14 -6.97
C VAL A 45 27.01 -20.18 -6.21
N LYS A 46 26.65 -19.05 -5.61
CA LYS A 46 25.43 -18.91 -4.79
C LYS A 46 24.58 -17.77 -5.28
N LEU A 47 23.26 -17.93 -5.17
CA LEU A 47 22.33 -16.85 -5.43
C LEU A 47 22.40 -15.83 -4.28
N PRO A 48 22.69 -14.54 -4.55
CA PRO A 48 22.62 -13.51 -3.52
C PRO A 48 21.22 -13.43 -2.91
N THR A 49 21.14 -13.25 -1.60
CA THR A 49 19.86 -13.01 -0.92
C THR A 49 19.38 -11.59 -1.20
N ILE A 50 18.07 -11.42 -1.39
CA ILE A 50 17.46 -10.08 -1.43
C ILE A 50 16.81 -9.74 -0.09
N SER A 51 16.88 -8.46 0.28
CA SER A 51 16.02 -7.88 1.30
C SER A 51 14.81 -7.28 0.59
N PRO A 52 13.57 -7.68 0.94
CA PRO A 52 12.37 -7.15 0.29
C PRO A 52 12.27 -5.63 0.39
N THR A 53 11.85 -5.00 -0.70
CA THR A 53 11.63 -3.57 -0.77
C THR A 53 10.42 -3.20 0.10
N THR A 54 10.59 -2.26 1.02
CA THR A 54 9.46 -1.68 1.76
C THR A 54 8.60 -0.83 0.80
N PRO A 55 7.27 -1.04 0.74
CA PRO A 55 6.37 -0.20 -0.06
C PRO A 55 6.47 1.28 0.34
N ALA A 56 6.23 2.18 -0.62
CA ALA A 56 6.15 3.60 -0.34
C ALA A 56 5.01 3.90 0.66
N VAL A 57 5.25 4.83 1.58
CA VAL A 57 4.25 5.26 2.57
C VAL A 57 3.17 6.07 1.88
N VAL A 58 1.91 5.70 2.10
CA VAL A 58 0.73 6.47 1.66
C VAL A 58 0.26 7.33 2.83
N THR A 59 0.19 8.64 2.62
CA THR A 59 -0.24 9.61 3.64
C THR A 59 -1.74 9.83 3.52
N VAL A 60 -2.47 9.66 4.63
CA VAL A 60 -3.92 9.90 4.69
C VAL A 60 -4.21 10.95 5.75
N VAL A 61 -4.97 11.97 5.39
CA VAL A 61 -5.52 12.95 6.34
C VAL A 61 -7.04 12.78 6.36
N ASP A 62 -7.58 12.57 7.56
CA ASP A 62 -9.02 12.38 7.75
C ASP A 62 -9.83 13.65 7.47
N ALA A 63 -11.07 13.44 7.05
CA ALA A 63 -12.09 14.47 7.00
C ALA A 63 -12.38 15.00 8.41
N SER A 64 -12.71 16.30 8.47
CA SER A 64 -13.09 16.97 9.71
C SER A 64 -14.17 18.01 9.46
N VAL A 65 -15.12 18.10 10.38
CA VAL A 65 -16.05 19.23 10.46
C VAL A 65 -15.75 19.95 11.76
N THR A 66 -15.39 21.23 11.67
CA THR A 66 -14.97 22.03 12.82
C THR A 66 -15.79 23.31 12.91
N ASN A 67 -16.12 23.71 14.13
CA ASN A 67 -16.76 24.99 14.35
C ASN A 67 -15.76 26.13 14.15
N THR A 68 -16.24 27.26 13.65
CA THR A 68 -15.45 28.50 13.62
C THR A 68 -15.22 29.06 15.02
N SER A 69 -14.25 29.97 15.12
CA SER A 69 -14.01 30.70 16.36
C SER A 69 -15.23 31.49 16.83
N ALA A 70 -15.97 32.14 15.92
CA ALA A 70 -17.17 32.91 16.29
C ALA A 70 -18.27 32.01 16.85
N TYR A 71 -18.50 30.83 16.26
CA TYR A 71 -19.42 29.84 16.82
C TYR A 71 -18.98 29.36 18.21
N GLY A 72 -17.69 29.06 18.36
CA GLY A 72 -17.11 28.55 19.61
C GLY A 72 -17.21 29.53 20.77
N ILE A 73 -17.20 30.84 20.49
CA ILE A 73 -17.40 31.90 21.48
C ILE A 73 -18.90 32.14 21.73
N LEU A 74 -19.72 32.20 20.69
CA LEU A 74 -21.14 32.55 20.83
C LEU A 74 -21.94 31.55 21.67
N THR A 75 -21.69 30.24 21.48
CA THR A 75 -22.43 29.16 22.14
C THR A 75 -22.38 29.17 23.66
N PRO A 76 -21.20 29.18 24.31
CA PRO A 76 -21.14 29.29 25.77
C PRO A 76 -21.80 30.57 26.28
N ASP A 77 -21.68 31.69 25.56
CA ASP A 77 -22.27 32.97 25.97
C ASP A 77 -23.81 32.94 25.92
N VAL A 78 -24.41 32.35 24.89
CA VAL A 78 -25.87 32.16 24.81
C VAL A 78 -26.38 31.26 25.93
N LEU A 79 -25.66 30.18 26.26
CA LEU A 79 -26.02 29.28 27.35
C LEU A 79 -26.01 29.96 28.73
N GLN A 80 -25.24 31.04 28.90
CA GLN A 80 -25.14 31.79 30.16
C GLN A 80 -26.17 32.92 30.31
N VAL A 81 -26.89 33.31 29.26
CA VAL A 81 -27.91 34.38 29.33
C VAL A 81 -28.97 34.12 30.41
N PRO A 82 -29.65 32.95 30.47
CA PRO A 82 -30.67 32.72 31.50
C PRO A 82 -30.09 32.63 32.92
N VAL A 83 -28.79 32.40 33.07
CA VAL A 83 -28.11 32.29 34.38
C VAL A 83 -27.67 33.65 34.88
N THR A 84 -27.08 34.47 33.99
CA THR A 84 -26.45 35.74 34.36
C THR A 84 -27.38 36.94 34.22
N GLY A 85 -28.41 36.86 33.39
CA GLY A 85 -29.26 37.99 33.04
C GLY A 85 -28.58 39.03 32.13
N VAL A 86 -27.39 38.73 31.58
CA VAL A 86 -26.57 39.67 30.82
C VAL A 86 -26.52 39.28 29.35
N VAL A 87 -26.78 40.24 28.46
CA VAL A 87 -26.59 40.09 27.01
C VAL A 87 -25.23 40.65 26.59
N LEU A 88 -24.27 39.75 26.37
CA LEU A 88 -22.90 40.10 26.00
C LEU A 88 -22.79 40.71 24.58
N PRO A 89 -21.74 41.50 24.30
CA PRO A 89 -21.56 42.14 22.98
C PRO A 89 -21.54 41.17 21.80
N VAL A 90 -20.95 39.98 21.95
CA VAL A 90 -20.91 38.97 20.87
C VAL A 90 -22.31 38.48 20.48
N ILE A 91 -23.23 38.38 21.46
CA ILE A 91 -24.63 37.99 21.23
C ILE A 91 -25.36 39.07 20.43
N LYS A 92 -25.13 40.34 20.78
CA LYS A 92 -25.69 41.49 20.03
C LYS A 92 -25.15 41.55 18.61
N GLN A 93 -23.85 41.32 18.44
CA GLN A 93 -23.21 41.32 17.12
C GLN A 93 -23.76 40.20 16.23
N ALA A 94 -23.93 38.99 16.78
CA ALA A 94 -24.53 37.88 16.04
C ALA A 94 -25.96 38.21 15.57
N ALA A 95 -26.79 38.82 16.42
CA ALA A 95 -28.13 39.27 16.03
C ALA A 95 -28.11 40.34 14.92
N VAL A 96 -27.17 41.30 14.99
CA VAL A 96 -26.95 42.29 13.93
C VAL A 96 -26.55 41.61 12.61
N ASP A 97 -25.70 40.60 12.65
CA ASP A 97 -25.24 39.90 11.45
C ASP A 97 -26.34 39.03 10.82
N VAL A 98 -27.27 38.49 11.62
CA VAL A 98 -28.49 37.83 11.14
C VAL A 98 -29.42 38.84 10.49
N ASN A 99 -29.62 40.02 11.09
CA ASN A 99 -30.48 41.06 10.50
C ASN A 99 -29.98 41.56 9.13
N LYS A 100 -28.66 41.50 8.88
CA LYS A 100 -28.09 41.75 7.54
C LYS A 100 -28.46 40.66 6.52
N ALA A 101 -28.70 39.43 6.97
CA ALA A 101 -29.04 38.29 6.12
C ALA A 101 -30.56 38.17 5.89
N ILE A 102 -31.37 38.54 6.87
CA ILE A 102 -32.83 38.39 6.86
C ILE A 102 -33.51 39.49 7.67
N SER A 103 -34.54 40.12 7.09
CA SER A 103 -35.33 41.15 7.80
C SER A 103 -36.05 40.57 9.03
N THR A 104 -36.33 41.40 10.04
CA THR A 104 -37.08 41.00 11.25
C THR A 104 -38.40 40.30 10.95
N THR A 105 -39.20 40.80 10.00
CA THR A 105 -40.50 40.20 9.65
C THR A 105 -40.34 38.83 9.02
N ALA A 106 -39.40 38.67 8.08
CA ALA A 106 -39.13 37.38 7.45
C ALA A 106 -38.51 36.38 8.44
N ALA A 107 -37.69 36.87 9.38
CA ALA A 107 -37.11 36.06 10.44
C ALA A 107 -38.18 35.52 11.40
N ALA A 108 -39.12 36.35 11.83
CA ALA A 108 -40.25 35.89 12.65
C ALA A 108 -41.08 34.83 11.91
N ALA A 109 -41.47 35.10 10.66
CA ALA A 109 -42.24 34.17 9.85
C ALA A 109 -41.52 32.83 9.60
N LEU A 110 -40.19 32.85 9.43
CA LEU A 110 -39.38 31.64 9.29
C LEU A 110 -39.28 30.88 10.61
N SER A 111 -38.99 31.58 11.71
CA SER A 111 -38.85 31.03 13.05
C SER A 111 -40.12 30.30 13.49
N ASP A 112 -41.30 30.84 13.17
CA ASP A 112 -42.60 30.23 13.49
C ASP A 112 -42.84 28.88 12.78
N LYS A 113 -42.19 28.63 11.64
CA LYS A 113 -42.28 27.34 10.94
C LYS A 113 -41.48 26.23 11.64
N PHE A 114 -40.53 26.58 12.53
CA PHE A 114 -39.82 25.62 13.36
C PHE A 114 -40.64 25.31 14.61
N THR A 115 -41.73 24.55 14.43
CA THR A 115 -42.54 24.08 15.55
C THR A 115 -41.73 23.12 16.45
N PRO A 116 -42.18 22.84 17.69
CA PRO A 116 -41.54 21.83 18.53
C PRO A 116 -41.35 20.48 17.82
N GLU A 117 -42.32 20.05 17.00
CA GLU A 117 -42.26 18.80 16.24
C GLU A 117 -41.18 18.85 15.15
N VAL A 118 -41.01 20.00 14.47
CA VAL A 118 -39.95 20.19 13.46
C VAL A 118 -38.57 20.17 14.12
N ILE A 119 -38.41 20.85 15.26
CA ILE A 119 -37.15 20.84 16.01
C ILE A 119 -36.85 19.45 16.54
N ASP A 120 -37.85 18.76 17.10
CA ASP A 120 -37.67 17.39 17.58
C ASP A 120 -37.26 16.45 16.45
N ALA A 121 -37.91 16.53 15.27
CA ALA A 121 -37.51 15.76 14.09
C ALA A 121 -36.08 16.08 13.62
N MET A 122 -35.69 17.36 13.63
CA MET A 122 -34.35 17.84 13.28
C MET A 122 -33.29 17.32 14.26
N VAL A 123 -33.58 17.32 15.57
CA VAL A 123 -32.68 16.81 16.61
C VAL A 123 -32.62 15.29 16.62
N THR A 124 -33.74 14.58 16.48
CA THR A 124 -33.77 13.12 16.64
C THR A 124 -33.37 12.36 15.38
N THR A 125 -33.88 12.80 14.22
CA THR A 125 -33.70 12.11 12.93
C THR A 125 -32.83 12.89 11.95
N GLY A 126 -32.60 14.19 12.18
CA GLY A 126 -31.96 15.07 11.19
C GLY A 126 -32.88 15.42 10.02
N PHE A 127 -34.18 15.16 10.15
CA PHE A 127 -35.16 15.51 9.14
C PHE A 127 -35.50 17.00 9.23
N ILE A 128 -35.40 17.69 8.10
CA ILE A 128 -35.84 19.07 7.93
C ILE A 128 -36.70 19.11 6.66
N PRO A 129 -37.95 19.61 6.73
CA PRO A 129 -38.77 19.80 5.54
C PRO A 129 -38.00 20.56 4.44
N ALA A 130 -38.12 20.10 3.18
CA ALA A 130 -37.28 20.61 2.08
C ALA A 130 -37.37 22.13 1.89
N ASN A 131 -38.56 22.71 2.10
CA ASN A 131 -38.77 24.15 2.05
C ASN A 131 -37.99 24.90 3.16
N LEU A 132 -37.97 24.38 4.39
CA LEU A 132 -37.20 24.96 5.49
C LEU A 132 -35.70 24.75 5.29
N ALA A 133 -35.30 23.59 4.78
CA ALA A 133 -33.91 23.32 4.45
C ALA A 133 -33.39 24.31 3.39
N ALA A 134 -34.21 24.66 2.38
CA ALA A 134 -33.86 25.67 1.38
C ALA A 134 -33.71 27.08 2.01
N GLU A 135 -34.64 27.48 2.89
CA GLU A 135 -34.57 28.77 3.60
C GLU A 135 -33.33 28.86 4.50
N LEU A 136 -32.98 27.79 5.24
CA LEU A 136 -31.75 27.73 6.04
C LEU A 136 -30.49 27.72 5.17
N THR A 137 -30.49 27.07 4.00
CA THR A 137 -29.36 27.12 3.06
C THR A 137 -29.13 28.54 2.52
N LEU A 138 -30.20 29.32 2.28
CA LEU A 138 -30.05 30.71 1.88
C LEU A 138 -29.39 31.55 2.99
N LEU A 139 -29.80 31.34 4.24
CA LEU A 139 -29.17 31.99 5.39
C LEU A 139 -27.71 31.60 5.55
N SER A 140 -27.38 30.32 5.44
CA SER A 140 -26.01 29.85 5.64
C SER A 140 -25.03 30.32 4.56
N ASN A 141 -25.55 30.62 3.36
CA ASN A 141 -24.78 31.23 2.27
C ASN A 141 -24.66 32.76 2.38
N SER A 142 -25.32 33.39 3.36
CA SER A 142 -25.18 34.83 3.57
C SER A 142 -23.75 35.18 3.99
N PRO A 143 -23.07 36.14 3.33
CA PRO A 143 -21.72 36.56 3.71
C PRO A 143 -21.60 37.00 5.17
N SER A 144 -22.64 37.61 5.74
CA SER A 144 -22.63 38.06 7.15
C SER A 144 -22.64 36.89 8.14
N LEU A 145 -23.06 35.69 7.71
CA LEU A 145 -23.22 34.53 8.57
C LEU A 145 -22.13 33.47 8.40
N LEU A 146 -21.30 33.55 7.35
CA LEU A 146 -20.22 32.59 7.08
C LEU A 146 -19.26 32.42 8.26
N ALA A 147 -18.98 33.49 9.01
CA ALA A 147 -18.10 33.44 10.18
C ALA A 147 -18.65 32.54 11.29
N TYR A 148 -19.95 32.23 11.30
CA TYR A 148 -20.61 31.39 12.29
C TYR A 148 -20.92 29.97 11.77
N MET A 149 -20.69 29.71 10.48
CA MET A 149 -20.94 28.39 9.88
C MET A 149 -19.77 27.44 10.15
N PRO A 150 -20.00 26.12 10.20
CA PRO A 150 -18.91 25.16 10.30
C PRO A 150 -17.99 25.17 9.07
N ILE A 151 -16.80 24.62 9.27
CA ILE A 151 -15.79 24.41 8.23
C ILE A 151 -15.64 22.91 8.01
N LEU A 152 -16.00 22.46 6.82
CA LEU A 152 -15.69 21.13 6.30
C LEU A 152 -14.27 21.12 5.71
N LYS A 153 -13.47 20.14 6.11
CA LYS A 153 -12.26 19.72 5.40
C LYS A 153 -12.46 18.31 4.89
N LEU A 154 -12.28 18.12 3.58
CA LEU A 154 -12.34 16.82 2.95
C LEU A 154 -11.10 15.99 3.31
N PRO A 155 -11.20 14.65 3.29
CA PRO A 155 -10.04 13.80 3.50
C PRO A 155 -9.06 13.95 2.34
N THR A 156 -7.78 13.69 2.58
CA THR A 156 -6.76 13.70 1.52
C THR A 156 -5.94 12.42 1.50
N ILE A 157 -5.52 12.00 0.31
CA ILE A 157 -4.58 10.90 0.07
C ILE A 157 -3.40 11.48 -0.70
N ASP A 158 -2.20 11.41 -0.11
CA ASP A 158 -0.97 12.02 -0.63
C ASP A 158 -1.17 13.49 -1.01
N GLY A 159 -1.90 14.22 -0.15
CA GLY A 159 -2.20 15.65 -0.31
C GLY A 159 -3.29 15.98 -1.35
N LYS A 160 -3.92 14.98 -1.99
CA LYS A 160 -5.04 15.17 -2.92
C LYS A 160 -6.37 14.93 -2.22
N GLU A 161 -7.30 15.87 -2.34
CA GLU A 161 -8.64 15.74 -1.77
C GLU A 161 -9.43 14.57 -2.38
N VAL A 162 -10.13 13.84 -1.52
CA VAL A 162 -11.05 12.76 -1.87
C VAL A 162 -12.48 13.30 -1.85
N GLY A 163 -13.27 12.96 -2.87
CA GLY A 163 -14.65 13.47 -3.05
C GLY A 163 -14.76 14.71 -3.97
N GLY A 164 -13.64 15.19 -4.51
CA GLY A 164 -13.61 16.09 -5.67
C GLY A 164 -13.68 15.31 -7.00
N ARG A 165 -14.16 15.92 -8.09
CA ARG A 165 -14.18 15.26 -9.42
C ARG A 165 -12.75 14.96 -9.86
N VAL A 166 -12.34 13.69 -9.87
CA VAL A 166 -11.06 13.26 -10.46
C VAL A 166 -11.27 12.10 -11.42
N GLY A 167 -10.72 12.25 -12.62
CA GLY A 167 -10.76 11.28 -13.71
C GLY A 167 -9.84 10.09 -13.49
N ALA A 168 -10.28 8.94 -14.01
CA ALA A 168 -9.62 7.65 -13.89
C ALA A 168 -8.22 7.64 -14.52
N VAL A 169 -7.27 6.99 -13.85
CA VAL A 169 -5.96 6.66 -14.43
C VAL A 169 -5.96 5.17 -14.77
N THR A 170 -5.70 4.87 -16.03
CA THR A 170 -5.53 3.54 -16.60
C THR A 170 -4.06 3.11 -16.50
N GLY A 171 -3.83 1.82 -16.24
CA GLY A 171 -2.49 1.22 -16.27
C GLY A 171 -2.54 -0.20 -16.82
N THR A 172 -1.71 -0.45 -17.84
CA THR A 172 -1.69 -1.61 -18.75
C THR A 172 -0.71 -2.71 -18.31
N ASN A 173 -0.97 -3.93 -18.79
CA ASN A 173 -0.16 -5.16 -18.62
C ASN A 173 1.18 -5.13 -19.36
N ILE A 174 2.15 -5.92 -18.88
CA ILE A 174 3.33 -6.35 -19.66
C ILE A 174 3.57 -7.86 -19.44
N ALA A 175 3.67 -8.61 -20.56
CA ALA A 175 4.21 -9.98 -20.71
C ALA A 175 5.68 -9.88 -21.23
N GLU A 176 6.57 -10.87 -21.33
CA GLU A 176 6.54 -12.33 -21.37
C GLU A 176 7.99 -12.88 -21.12
N THR A 177 8.17 -14.17 -21.39
CA THR A 177 9.21 -15.20 -21.16
C THR A 177 10.65 -15.01 -21.70
N VAL A 178 11.58 -15.87 -21.22
CA VAL A 178 12.87 -16.18 -21.86
C VAL A 178 13.17 -17.68 -21.79
N SER A 179 13.60 -18.28 -22.91
CA SER A 179 14.12 -19.67 -23.02
C SER A 179 15.64 -19.69 -23.25
N VAL A 180 16.31 -20.80 -22.96
CA VAL A 180 17.76 -20.99 -23.19
C VAL A 180 18.01 -22.32 -23.90
N ALA A 181 18.77 -22.28 -25.00
CA ALA A 181 19.24 -23.46 -25.74
C ALA A 181 20.53 -24.04 -25.12
N LYS A 182 20.65 -25.37 -25.05
CA LYS A 182 21.88 -26.10 -24.71
C LYS A 182 22.57 -26.57 -26.00
N ALA A 183 23.89 -26.42 -26.07
CA ALA A 183 24.75 -27.02 -27.07
C ALA A 183 25.35 -28.34 -26.56
N THR A 184 25.51 -29.32 -27.44
CA THR A 184 26.09 -30.64 -27.21
C THR A 184 27.61 -30.60 -27.22
N LEU A 185 28.26 -31.37 -26.33
CA LEU A 185 29.72 -31.55 -26.25
C LEU A 185 30.06 -33.04 -26.45
N ASP A 186 31.16 -33.32 -27.15
CA ASP A 186 31.69 -34.66 -27.42
C ASP A 186 32.23 -35.36 -26.15
N ASP A 187 32.04 -36.68 -26.12
CA ASP A 187 32.30 -37.63 -25.02
C ASP A 187 33.78 -37.67 -24.56
N ASP A 188 34.02 -37.23 -23.33
CA ASP A 188 35.23 -37.46 -22.53
C ASP A 188 34.80 -37.53 -21.04
N ALA A 189 35.24 -38.56 -20.30
CA ALA A 189 34.84 -38.82 -18.92
C ALA A 189 35.09 -37.63 -17.96
N CYS A 190 36.07 -36.77 -18.24
CA CYS A 190 36.30 -35.55 -17.46
C CYS A 190 35.22 -34.49 -17.70
N LYS A 191 34.79 -34.31 -18.95
CA LYS A 191 33.72 -33.37 -19.33
C LYS A 191 32.38 -33.82 -18.76
N ASP A 192 32.12 -35.13 -18.76
CA ASP A 192 30.93 -35.70 -18.12
C ASP A 192 30.87 -35.41 -16.62
N ALA A 193 32.00 -35.53 -15.93
CA ALA A 193 32.07 -35.20 -14.50
C ALA A 193 31.85 -33.70 -14.24
N ALA A 194 32.38 -32.82 -15.09
CA ALA A 194 32.14 -31.38 -15.01
C ALA A 194 30.67 -31.04 -15.28
N GLN A 195 30.07 -31.67 -16.29
CA GLN A 195 28.67 -31.50 -16.64
C GLN A 195 27.74 -32.02 -15.53
N LYS A 196 28.05 -33.16 -14.92
CA LYS A 196 27.31 -33.68 -13.74
C LYS A 196 27.38 -32.71 -12.56
N ALA A 197 28.54 -32.12 -12.27
CA ALA A 197 28.66 -31.13 -11.21
C ALA A 197 27.84 -29.86 -11.50
N TYR A 198 27.84 -29.38 -12.75
CA TYR A 198 26.97 -28.29 -13.18
C TYR A 198 25.48 -28.63 -13.03
N ASP A 199 25.06 -29.82 -13.49
CA ASP A 199 23.66 -30.26 -13.44
C ASP A 199 23.18 -30.52 -12.01
N LEU A 200 24.08 -30.70 -11.03
CA LEU A 200 23.76 -30.70 -9.60
C LEU A 200 23.65 -29.28 -9.00
N ALA A 201 24.48 -28.34 -9.46
CA ALA A 201 24.51 -26.98 -8.93
C ALA A 201 23.38 -26.09 -9.47
N LEU A 202 22.99 -26.24 -10.74
CA LEU A 202 21.92 -25.43 -11.36
C LEU A 202 20.54 -25.59 -10.65
N PRO A 203 20.10 -26.81 -10.26
CA PRO A 203 18.89 -27.00 -9.47
C PRO A 203 18.93 -26.27 -8.12
N ASN A 204 20.09 -26.19 -7.47
CA ASN A 204 20.23 -25.45 -6.20
C ASN A 204 20.03 -23.95 -6.40
N LEU A 205 20.61 -23.35 -7.45
CA LEU A 205 20.35 -21.95 -7.81
C LEU A 205 18.88 -21.71 -8.16
N THR A 206 18.26 -22.65 -8.88
CA THR A 206 16.85 -22.58 -9.28
C THR A 206 15.93 -22.63 -8.06
N SER A 207 16.18 -23.57 -7.15
CA SER A 207 15.41 -23.69 -5.91
C SER A 207 15.56 -22.45 -5.02
N ALA A 208 16.78 -21.92 -4.89
CA ALA A 208 17.01 -20.68 -4.14
C ALA A 208 16.26 -19.48 -4.76
N ARG A 209 16.22 -19.39 -6.10
CA ARG A 209 15.42 -18.37 -6.80
C ARG A 209 13.95 -18.53 -6.49
N ASP A 210 13.40 -19.74 -6.62
CA ASP A 210 11.98 -20.00 -6.43
C ASP A 210 11.53 -19.72 -4.99
N ILE A 211 12.37 -20.01 -4.00
CA ILE A 211 12.15 -19.63 -2.60
C ILE A 211 12.07 -18.10 -2.44
N GLN A 212 13.00 -17.36 -3.04
CA GLN A 212 12.98 -15.89 -2.97
C GLN A 212 11.76 -15.30 -3.70
N LEU A 213 11.44 -15.79 -4.89
CA LEU A 213 10.24 -15.37 -5.64
C LEU A 213 8.96 -15.64 -4.84
N LYS A 214 8.86 -16.81 -4.19
CA LYS A 214 7.72 -17.13 -3.33
C LYS A 214 7.63 -16.15 -2.16
N ALA A 215 8.74 -15.88 -1.47
CA ALA A 215 8.75 -14.96 -0.32
C ALA A 215 8.29 -13.54 -0.70
N VAL A 216 8.73 -13.01 -1.86
CA VAL A 216 8.29 -11.70 -2.35
C VAL A 216 6.79 -11.71 -2.67
N ASN A 217 6.27 -12.76 -3.32
CA ASN A 217 4.83 -12.88 -3.61
C ASN A 217 3.98 -13.02 -2.33
N ASP A 218 4.44 -13.80 -1.34
CA ASP A 218 3.75 -13.98 -0.06
C ASP A 218 3.60 -12.63 0.67
N LEU A 219 4.61 -11.75 0.61
CA LEU A 219 4.53 -10.40 1.17
C LEU A 219 3.48 -9.53 0.48
N TYR A 220 3.36 -9.62 -0.84
CA TYR A 220 2.33 -8.91 -1.57
C TYR A 220 0.92 -9.43 -1.26
N ILE A 221 0.74 -10.76 -1.16
CA ILE A 221 -0.53 -11.39 -0.76
C ILE A 221 -0.91 -10.98 0.68
N LEU A 222 0.07 -10.91 1.58
CA LEU A 222 -0.15 -10.40 2.93
C LEU A 222 -0.63 -8.94 2.90
N ALA A 223 0.02 -8.08 2.09
CA ALA A 223 -0.39 -6.70 1.92
C ALA A 223 -1.84 -6.59 1.39
N GLN A 224 -2.22 -7.38 0.38
CA GLN A 224 -3.60 -7.47 -0.11
C GLN A 224 -4.59 -7.82 1.00
N THR A 225 -4.29 -8.88 1.76
CA THR A 225 -5.15 -9.33 2.86
C THR A 225 -5.32 -8.24 3.93
N THR A 226 -4.22 -7.62 4.34
CA THR A 226 -4.22 -6.55 5.35
C THR A 226 -4.98 -5.31 4.89
N GLN A 227 -4.81 -4.89 3.63
CA GLN A 227 -5.53 -3.71 3.13
C GLN A 227 -7.04 -3.99 3.03
N ASN A 228 -7.45 -5.17 2.55
CA ASN A 228 -8.86 -5.55 2.49
C ASN A 228 -9.55 -5.55 3.86
N SER A 229 -8.89 -6.05 4.91
CA SER A 229 -9.44 -5.95 6.28
C SER A 229 -9.50 -4.52 6.77
N SER A 230 -8.47 -3.71 6.48
CA SER A 230 -8.39 -2.31 6.94
C SER A 230 -9.49 -1.41 6.37
N VAL A 231 -9.98 -1.68 5.16
CA VAL A 231 -11.10 -0.93 4.56
C VAL A 231 -12.35 -1.05 5.42
N LYS A 232 -12.71 -2.27 5.84
CA LYS A 232 -13.90 -2.52 6.66
C LYS A 232 -13.81 -1.78 8.00
N ASP A 233 -12.66 -1.86 8.65
CA ASP A 233 -12.43 -1.21 9.94
C ASP A 233 -12.44 0.31 9.80
N CYS A 234 -11.83 0.84 8.74
CA CYS A 234 -11.84 2.27 8.40
C CYS A 234 -13.26 2.80 8.20
N ARG A 235 -14.09 2.11 7.40
CA ARG A 235 -15.49 2.53 7.17
C ARG A 235 -16.32 2.48 8.45
N THR A 236 -16.15 1.42 9.26
CA THR A 236 -16.84 1.30 10.56
C THR A 236 -16.43 2.43 11.50
N GLY A 237 -15.13 2.74 11.56
CA GLY A 237 -14.59 3.84 12.35
C GLY A 237 -15.10 5.21 11.88
N ALA A 238 -15.19 5.43 10.57
CA ALA A 238 -15.74 6.65 9.98
C ALA A 238 -17.21 6.85 10.42
N SER A 239 -18.08 5.86 10.22
CA SER A 239 -19.48 5.97 10.63
C SER A 239 -19.64 6.18 12.14
N ALA A 240 -18.85 5.50 12.97
CA ALA A 240 -18.88 5.72 14.43
C ALA A 240 -18.46 7.15 14.82
N LYS A 241 -17.41 7.69 14.19
CA LYS A 241 -16.93 9.07 14.39
C LYS A 241 -18.00 10.09 14.04
N PHE A 242 -18.60 9.99 12.85
CA PHE A 242 -19.60 10.96 12.39
C PHE A 242 -20.94 10.83 13.15
N ALA A 243 -21.33 9.63 13.57
CA ALA A 243 -22.47 9.44 14.47
C ALA A 243 -22.26 10.12 15.83
N ALA A 244 -21.06 10.02 16.42
CA ALA A 244 -20.74 10.70 17.68
C ALA A 244 -20.76 12.23 17.55
N LEU A 245 -20.23 12.77 16.44
CA LEU A 245 -20.29 14.20 16.14
C LEU A 245 -21.73 14.69 15.95
N ASN A 246 -22.57 13.90 15.26
CA ASN A 246 -23.98 14.23 15.08
C ASN A 246 -24.73 14.26 16.44
N ASN A 247 -24.48 13.28 17.32
CA ASN A 247 -25.05 13.27 18.66
C ASN A 247 -24.61 14.47 19.51
N THR A 248 -23.35 14.89 19.39
CA THR A 248 -22.84 16.10 20.06
C THR A 248 -23.55 17.35 19.55
N ALA A 249 -23.68 17.50 18.23
CA ALA A 249 -24.40 18.63 17.63
C ALA A 249 -25.86 18.69 18.08
N ARG A 250 -26.53 17.53 18.19
CA ARG A 250 -27.92 17.41 18.64
C ARG A 250 -28.08 17.89 20.08
N GLY A 251 -27.21 17.42 20.98
CA GLY A 251 -27.18 17.88 22.37
C GLY A 251 -26.91 19.39 22.47
N SER A 252 -26.01 19.92 21.63
CA SER A 252 -25.73 21.36 21.58
C SER A 252 -26.95 22.17 21.14
N LEU A 253 -27.64 21.77 20.08
CA LEU A 253 -28.85 22.48 19.61
C LEU A 253 -29.95 22.43 20.69
N SER A 254 -30.23 21.27 21.29
CA SER A 254 -31.23 21.15 22.36
C SER A 254 -30.91 22.05 23.56
N GLY A 255 -29.63 22.11 23.97
CA GLY A 255 -29.18 22.97 25.05
C GLY A 255 -29.36 24.45 24.74
N VAL A 256 -28.99 24.86 23.52
CA VAL A 256 -29.13 26.25 23.07
C VAL A 256 -30.59 26.66 22.91
N GLU A 257 -31.44 25.83 22.29
CA GLU A 257 -32.88 26.11 22.17
C GLU A 257 -33.52 26.33 23.54
N LYS A 258 -33.16 25.50 24.53
CA LYS A 258 -33.61 25.66 25.91
C LYS A 258 -33.13 26.98 26.50
N ALA A 259 -31.84 27.30 26.36
CA ALA A 259 -31.28 28.54 26.91
C ALA A 259 -31.87 29.80 26.27
N LEU A 260 -32.09 29.78 24.95
CA LEU A 260 -32.76 30.87 24.23
C LEU A 260 -34.20 31.06 24.72
N LYS A 261 -34.94 29.97 24.92
CA LYS A 261 -36.31 30.02 25.44
C LYS A 261 -36.36 30.58 26.86
N ASP A 262 -35.50 30.08 27.75
CA ASP A 262 -35.43 30.52 29.14
C ASP A 262 -34.93 31.98 29.25
N GLY A 263 -34.04 32.39 28.36
CA GLY A 263 -33.47 33.74 28.28
C GLY A 263 -34.29 34.74 27.45
N ARG A 264 -35.43 34.32 26.87
CA ARG A 264 -36.19 35.12 25.89
C ARG A 264 -36.57 36.52 26.39
N ALA A 265 -36.98 36.62 27.66
CA ALA A 265 -37.35 37.91 28.27
C ALA A 265 -36.15 38.87 28.39
N ILE A 266 -34.93 38.34 28.58
CA ILE A 266 -33.69 39.12 28.71
C ILE A 266 -33.18 39.54 27.33
N LEU A 267 -33.25 38.63 26.35
CA LEU A 267 -32.81 38.87 24.97
C LEU A 267 -33.69 39.88 24.22
N GLY A 268 -34.98 39.89 24.54
CA GLY A 268 -36.00 40.52 23.70
C GLY A 268 -36.35 39.64 22.49
N GLU A 269 -37.54 39.86 21.94
CA GLU A 269 -38.14 38.99 20.91
C GLU A 269 -37.32 38.94 19.62
N GLU A 270 -36.80 40.09 19.20
CA GLU A 270 -36.00 40.21 17.97
C GLU A 270 -34.67 39.44 18.08
N THR A 271 -33.89 39.71 19.12
CA THR A 271 -32.62 39.02 19.38
C THR A 271 -32.83 37.51 19.53
N TYR A 272 -33.85 37.09 20.29
CA TYR A 272 -34.22 35.69 20.45
C TYR A 272 -34.47 35.02 19.10
N THR A 273 -35.31 35.64 18.25
CA THR A 273 -35.67 35.12 16.92
C THR A 273 -34.46 34.98 16.02
N PHE A 274 -33.60 36.00 15.99
CA PHE A 274 -32.38 35.98 15.18
C PHE A 274 -31.38 34.91 15.62
N LEU A 275 -31.11 34.81 16.92
CA LEU A 275 -30.20 33.78 17.44
C LEU A 275 -30.75 32.38 17.21
N ARG A 276 -32.05 32.17 17.41
CA ARG A 276 -32.71 30.90 17.14
C ARG A 276 -32.50 30.46 15.69
N LEU A 277 -32.77 31.34 14.72
CA LEU A 277 -32.54 31.03 13.30
C LEU A 277 -31.06 30.78 12.99
N LEU A 278 -30.15 31.52 13.61
CA LEU A 278 -28.72 31.31 13.45
C LEU A 278 -28.31 29.89 13.89
N TYR A 279 -28.76 29.42 15.06
CA TYR A 279 -28.45 28.08 15.55
C TYR A 279 -29.10 26.96 14.74
N LEU A 280 -30.35 27.15 14.29
CA LEU A 280 -31.00 26.20 13.40
C LEU A 280 -30.26 26.10 12.06
N THR A 281 -29.83 27.23 11.51
CA THR A 281 -29.03 27.30 10.29
C THR A 281 -27.69 26.58 10.45
N GLN A 282 -26.98 26.86 11.55
CA GLN A 282 -25.69 26.24 11.87
C GLN A 282 -25.82 24.72 12.03
N PHE A 283 -26.81 24.24 12.77
CA PHE A 283 -27.02 22.81 12.97
C PHE A 283 -27.32 22.09 11.65
N LYS A 284 -28.18 22.68 10.81
CA LYS A 284 -28.48 22.15 9.47
C LYS A 284 -27.22 22.05 8.61
N ASN A 285 -26.41 23.12 8.56
CA ASN A 285 -25.14 23.10 7.82
C ASN A 285 -24.15 22.08 8.39
N PHE A 286 -24.05 21.98 9.72
CA PHE A 286 -23.20 20.99 10.38
C PHE A 286 -23.61 19.56 10.01
N GLN A 287 -24.91 19.26 9.98
CA GLN A 287 -25.41 17.95 9.56
C GLN A 287 -25.09 17.64 8.10
N ASP A 288 -25.21 18.61 7.20
CA ASP A 288 -24.87 18.41 5.80
C ASP A 288 -23.36 18.21 5.60
N ASP A 289 -22.54 18.99 6.30
CA ASP A 289 -21.08 18.83 6.31
C ASP A 289 -20.66 17.49 6.89
N LEU A 290 -21.30 17.01 7.97
CA LEU A 290 -21.02 15.69 8.52
C LEU A 290 -21.37 14.57 7.53
N LYS A 291 -22.51 14.67 6.83
CA LYS A 291 -22.89 13.69 5.80
C LYS A 291 -21.91 13.70 4.63
N ALA A 292 -21.49 14.88 4.19
CA ALA A 292 -20.49 15.01 3.13
C ALA A 292 -19.13 14.45 3.58
N ALA A 293 -18.70 14.75 4.81
CA ALA A 293 -17.47 14.26 5.41
C ALA A 293 -17.48 12.74 5.59
N GLU A 294 -18.57 12.16 6.08
CA GLU A 294 -18.72 10.71 6.25
C GLU A 294 -18.62 9.98 4.91
N LYS A 295 -19.33 10.48 3.90
CA LYS A 295 -19.26 9.93 2.55
C LYS A 295 -17.84 9.98 1.99
N ALA A 296 -17.20 11.15 2.06
CA ALA A 296 -15.83 11.33 1.56
C ALA A 296 -14.80 10.50 2.34
N GLN A 297 -14.95 10.36 3.66
CA GLN A 297 -14.08 9.52 4.49
C GLN A 297 -14.23 8.04 4.12
N THR A 298 -15.47 7.58 3.91
CA THR A 298 -15.75 6.20 3.48
C THR A 298 -15.09 5.89 2.13
N GLU A 299 -15.17 6.81 1.17
CA GLU A 299 -14.50 6.70 -0.13
C GLU A 299 -12.96 6.74 0.02
N SER A 300 -12.45 7.56 0.94
CA SER A 300 -11.00 7.62 1.23
C SER A 300 -10.45 6.31 1.78
N CYS A 301 -11.25 5.53 2.49
CA CYS A 301 -10.85 4.19 2.95
C CYS A 301 -10.47 3.29 1.77
N ASP A 302 -11.30 3.26 0.73
CA ASP A 302 -11.07 2.43 -0.46
C ASP A 302 -9.86 2.94 -1.26
N LEU A 303 -9.83 4.24 -1.55
CA LEU A 303 -8.75 4.84 -2.32
C LEU A 303 -7.39 4.72 -1.60
N SER A 304 -7.37 4.79 -0.26
CA SER A 304 -6.14 4.60 0.51
C SER A 304 -5.63 3.17 0.45
N ALA A 305 -6.54 2.18 0.44
CA ALA A 305 -6.19 0.77 0.26
C ALA A 305 -5.62 0.54 -1.14
N ASP A 306 -6.29 1.08 -2.17
CA ASP A 306 -5.81 0.99 -3.57
C ASP A 306 -4.42 1.63 -3.74
N ALA A 307 -4.20 2.82 -3.17
CA ALA A 307 -2.90 3.49 -3.21
C ALA A 307 -1.80 2.67 -2.52
N ARG A 308 -2.10 2.06 -1.36
CA ARG A 308 -1.14 1.19 -0.64
C ARG A 308 -0.85 -0.10 -1.42
N LEU A 309 -1.86 -0.67 -2.09
CA LEU A 309 -1.67 -1.84 -2.95
C LEU A 309 -0.88 -1.51 -4.21
N ALA A 310 -1.07 -0.34 -4.80
CA ALA A 310 -0.25 0.14 -5.90
C ALA A 310 1.22 0.29 -5.46
N ALA A 311 1.46 0.90 -4.29
CA ALA A 311 2.82 1.02 -3.72
C ALA A 311 3.45 -0.37 -3.43
N ALA A 312 2.67 -1.32 -2.90
CA ALA A 312 3.13 -2.68 -2.67
C ALA A 312 3.43 -3.44 -3.97
N LYS A 313 2.65 -3.20 -5.03
CA LYS A 313 2.88 -3.79 -6.36
C LYS A 313 4.17 -3.28 -6.98
N VAL A 314 4.47 -1.98 -6.86
CA VAL A 314 5.75 -1.41 -7.32
C VAL A 314 6.94 -2.04 -6.58
N ALA A 315 6.81 -2.28 -5.27
CA ALA A 315 7.84 -2.97 -4.49
C ALA A 315 8.03 -4.43 -4.94
N LEU A 316 6.92 -5.16 -5.16
CA LEU A 316 6.93 -6.52 -5.72
C LEU A 316 7.68 -6.56 -7.05
N GLU A 317 7.31 -5.71 -8.02
CA GLU A 317 7.92 -5.69 -9.36
C GLU A 317 9.44 -5.47 -9.30
N LYS A 318 9.89 -4.52 -8.46
CA LYS A 318 11.32 -4.25 -8.24
C LYS A 318 12.06 -5.44 -7.64
N ASP A 319 11.45 -6.13 -6.67
CA ASP A 319 12.06 -7.29 -6.03
C ASP A 319 12.12 -8.49 -6.98
N LEU A 320 11.08 -8.72 -7.79
CA LEU A 320 11.07 -9.78 -8.82
C LEU A 320 12.17 -9.55 -9.86
N GLU A 321 12.34 -8.31 -10.33
CA GLU A 321 13.43 -7.93 -11.23
C GLU A 321 14.79 -8.25 -10.61
N LYS A 322 15.00 -7.84 -9.35
CA LYS A 322 16.25 -8.07 -8.62
C LYS A 322 16.56 -9.56 -8.43
N VAL A 323 15.56 -10.40 -8.10
CA VAL A 323 15.76 -11.86 -7.98
C VAL A 323 16.16 -12.46 -9.33
N ASN A 324 15.50 -12.04 -10.40
CA ASN A 324 15.79 -12.55 -11.74
C ASN A 324 17.18 -12.14 -12.23
N ASP A 325 17.60 -10.91 -11.97
CA ASP A 325 18.94 -10.44 -12.34
C ASP A 325 20.04 -11.10 -11.52
N ASN A 326 19.83 -11.28 -10.22
CA ASN A 326 20.71 -12.08 -9.36
C ASN A 326 20.86 -13.52 -9.90
N PHE A 327 19.75 -14.13 -10.33
CA PHE A 327 19.76 -15.48 -10.89
C PHE A 327 20.50 -15.55 -12.24
N LYS A 328 20.27 -14.59 -13.15
CA LYS A 328 21.00 -14.50 -14.42
C LYS A 328 22.51 -14.34 -14.18
N ALA A 329 22.90 -13.50 -13.22
CA ALA A 329 24.30 -13.30 -12.84
C ALA A 329 24.93 -14.58 -12.28
N ALA A 330 24.27 -15.23 -11.32
CA ALA A 330 24.73 -16.50 -10.74
C ALA A 330 24.81 -17.62 -11.78
N LYS A 331 23.83 -17.70 -12.70
CA LYS A 331 23.88 -18.69 -13.79
C LYS A 331 25.05 -18.41 -14.73
N LYS A 332 25.30 -17.15 -15.10
CA LYS A 332 26.46 -16.78 -15.94
C LYS A 332 27.78 -17.15 -15.27
N GLU A 333 27.89 -16.95 -13.96
CA GLU A 333 29.05 -17.39 -13.18
C GLU A 333 29.19 -18.93 -13.22
N LEU A 334 28.08 -19.66 -13.04
CA LEU A 334 28.06 -21.11 -13.13
C LEU A 334 28.48 -21.64 -14.52
N ASP A 335 28.02 -21.00 -15.59
CA ASP A 335 28.41 -21.29 -16.97
C ASP A 335 29.93 -21.04 -17.16
N GLY A 336 30.46 -19.98 -16.54
CA GLY A 336 31.89 -19.68 -16.51
C GLY A 336 32.72 -20.76 -15.77
N VAL A 337 32.23 -21.25 -14.63
CA VAL A 337 32.87 -22.36 -13.89
C VAL A 337 32.88 -23.64 -14.71
N LEU A 338 31.77 -23.96 -15.42
CA LEU A 338 31.72 -25.09 -16.33
C LEU A 338 32.73 -24.97 -17.48
N SER A 339 32.80 -23.81 -18.13
CA SER A 339 33.76 -23.57 -19.21
C SER A 339 35.21 -23.71 -18.75
N ALA A 340 35.53 -23.21 -17.55
CA ALA A 340 36.85 -23.35 -16.95
C ALA A 340 37.18 -24.83 -16.61
N ALA A 341 36.20 -25.58 -16.09
CA ALA A 341 36.35 -27.01 -15.80
C ALA A 341 36.59 -27.84 -17.07
N VAL A 342 35.81 -27.60 -18.13
CA VAL A 342 35.98 -28.26 -19.44
C VAL A 342 37.33 -27.92 -20.08
N THR A 343 37.78 -26.67 -19.97
CA THR A 343 39.10 -26.25 -20.46
C THR A 343 40.23 -26.96 -19.69
N ALA A 344 40.08 -27.11 -18.37
CA ALA A 344 41.02 -27.85 -17.55
C ALA A 344 41.09 -29.34 -17.93
N CYS A 345 39.96 -29.96 -18.31
CA CYS A 345 39.94 -31.33 -18.84
C CYS A 345 40.80 -31.50 -20.10
N HIS A 346 40.74 -30.55 -21.05
CA HIS A 346 41.54 -30.59 -22.28
C HIS A 346 43.06 -30.54 -22.02
N ASN A 347 43.50 -29.87 -20.95
CA ASN A 347 44.91 -29.73 -20.62
C ASN A 347 45.48 -30.95 -19.86
N GLN A 348 44.65 -31.88 -19.41
CA GLN A 348 45.10 -33.12 -18.76
C GLN A 348 45.38 -34.27 -19.75
N GLY A 349 44.88 -34.17 -20.99
CA GLY A 349 45.08 -35.19 -22.04
C GLY A 349 46.36 -35.05 -22.87
N ASN A 350 47.16 -34.00 -22.70
CA ASN A 350 48.28 -33.67 -23.59
C ASN A 350 49.68 -33.77 -22.93
N GLY A 351 49.76 -34.40 -21.75
CA GLY A 351 50.98 -34.47 -20.92
C GLY A 351 51.33 -35.86 -20.40
N GLY A 352 50.95 -36.92 -21.12
CA GLY A 352 51.40 -38.29 -20.89
C GLY A 352 52.23 -38.80 -22.06
#